data_AF-A0A7E4USC3-F1
#
_entry.id   AF-A0A7E4USC3-F1
#
_cell.length_a   1.000
_cell.length_b   1.000
_cell.length_c   1.000
_cell.angle_alpha   90.00
_cell.angle_beta   90.00
_cell.angle_gamma   90.00
#
_symmetry.space_group_name_H-M   'P 1'
#
loop_
_entity.id
_entity.type
_entity.pdbx_description
1 polymer ?
#
loop_
_entity_poly.entity_id
_entity_poly.type
_entity_poly.pdbx_seq_one_letter_code
_entity_poly.pdbx_strand_id
1 'polypeptide(L)'
;MEIAAALWVFTFLAFVAGAPSERNSCNVITNHTAITVNKTDMEGRKCSGSIPISVCMGLCKTSEKGTYIFPNHENDNTACVPTAVALVTAPLTDCHPEADVSIRTISYNQTTACGCNPFDHATLTGNV
;
A
#
# COMPACT_ATOMS: atom_id res chain seq x y z
N MET A 1 19.70 3.60 70.30
CA MET A 1 19.91 4.49 69.15
C MET A 1 21.04 3.90 68.33
N GLU A 2 20.76 3.41 67.13
CA GLU A 2 21.65 3.55 65.98
C GLU A 2 20.87 3.18 64.71
N ILE A 3 21.17 3.94 63.67
CA ILE A 3 20.38 4.21 62.47
C ILE A 3 20.98 3.38 61.34
N ALA A 4 20.15 2.79 60.47
CA ALA A 4 20.31 2.85 59.01
C ALA A 4 19.43 1.80 58.33
N ALA A 5 18.33 2.27 57.75
CA ALA A 5 17.59 1.58 56.71
C ALA A 5 18.47 1.50 55.46
N ALA A 6 18.80 0.30 55.01
CA ALA A 6 19.40 0.07 53.69
C ALA A 6 18.33 -0.49 52.75
N LEU A 7 17.64 0.44 52.08
CA LEU A 7 16.73 0.19 50.97
C LEU A 7 17.50 -0.47 49.82
N TRP A 8 17.17 -1.74 49.53
CA TRP A 8 17.58 -2.39 48.29
C TRP A 8 16.65 -1.93 47.17
N VAL A 9 16.99 -0.81 46.53
CA VAL A 9 16.39 -0.40 45.26
C VAL A 9 17.00 -1.26 44.16
N PHE A 10 16.44 -2.45 43.95
CA PHE A 10 16.73 -3.25 42.76
C PHE A 10 16.23 -2.49 41.54
N THR A 11 17.18 -1.92 40.82
CA THR A 11 16.99 -1.15 39.60
C THR A 11 16.51 -2.10 38.51
N PHE A 12 15.23 -2.02 38.15
CA PHE A 12 14.67 -2.66 36.97
C PHE A 12 15.26 -2.00 35.72
N LEU A 13 16.34 -2.55 35.18
CA LEU A 13 16.80 -2.28 33.82
C LEU A 13 15.86 -3.01 32.86
N ALA A 14 14.74 -2.38 32.53
CA ALA A 14 13.90 -2.81 31.41
C ALA A 14 14.64 -2.46 30.11
N PHE A 15 15.36 -3.43 29.54
CA PHE A 15 15.80 -3.36 28.15
C PHE A 15 14.55 -3.36 27.27
N VAL A 16 14.16 -2.19 26.76
CA VAL A 16 13.17 -2.09 25.69
C VAL A 16 13.88 -2.50 24.40
N ALA A 17 13.90 -3.80 24.12
CA ALA A 17 14.22 -4.28 22.78
C ALA A 17 13.07 -3.86 21.86
N GLY A 18 13.33 -2.94 20.92
CA GLY A 18 12.40 -2.66 19.84
C GLY A 18 12.14 -3.96 19.08
N ALA A 19 10.93 -4.49 19.15
CA ALA A 19 10.59 -5.73 18.47
C ALA A 19 10.65 -5.49 16.95
N PRO A 20 11.41 -6.30 16.18
CA PRO A 20 11.29 -6.27 14.73
C PRO A 20 9.85 -6.63 14.36
N SER A 21 9.26 -5.92 13.40
CA SER A 21 7.92 -6.27 12.91
C SER A 21 7.99 -7.59 12.12
N GLU A 22 7.74 -8.71 12.80
CA GLU A 22 7.79 -10.04 12.20
C GLU A 22 6.56 -10.37 11.33
N ARG A 23 5.68 -9.39 11.11
CA ARG A 23 4.49 -9.56 10.27
C ARG A 23 4.81 -9.24 8.81
N ASN A 24 5.10 -10.27 8.03
CA ASN A 24 4.95 -10.22 6.57
C ASN A 24 3.53 -10.65 6.19
N SER A 25 2.63 -9.69 6.00
CA SER A 25 1.23 -9.93 5.65
C SER A 25 0.83 -8.91 4.59
N CYS A 26 1.20 -9.16 3.34
CA CYS A 26 0.81 -8.38 2.18
C CYS A 26 -0.25 -9.14 1.39
N ASN A 27 -1.50 -8.68 1.43
CA ASN A 27 -2.64 -9.39 0.85
C ASN A 27 -3.40 -8.51 -0.13
N VAL A 28 -4.05 -9.16 -1.10
CA VAL A 28 -5.01 -8.51 -1.99
C VAL A 28 -6.32 -8.31 -1.22
N ILE A 29 -6.82 -7.08 -1.19
CA ILE A 29 -8.17 -6.80 -0.70
C ILE A 29 -9.06 -6.51 -1.90
N THR A 30 -10.01 -7.42 -2.15
CA THR A 30 -11.00 -7.30 -3.22
C THR A 30 -12.13 -6.38 -2.81
N ASN A 31 -12.64 -5.57 -3.74
CA ASN A 31 -13.79 -4.67 -3.54
C ASN A 31 -13.62 -3.69 -2.36
N HIS A 32 -12.38 -3.27 -2.08
CA HIS A 32 -12.09 -2.41 -0.93
C HIS A 32 -12.66 -1.00 -1.12
N THR A 33 -12.44 -0.43 -2.31
CA THR A 33 -12.92 0.90 -2.67
C THR A 33 -13.62 0.84 -4.01
N ALA A 34 -14.72 1.57 -4.12
CA ALA A 34 -15.41 1.77 -5.38
C ALA A 34 -15.00 3.14 -5.91
N ILE A 35 -14.44 3.18 -7.12
CA ILE A 35 -14.08 4.43 -7.80
C ILE A 35 -15.23 4.80 -8.71
N THR A 36 -15.73 6.02 -8.56
CA THR A 36 -16.68 6.60 -9.50
C THR A 36 -15.93 7.09 -10.73
N VAL A 37 -16.31 6.60 -11.89
CA VAL A 37 -15.75 7.03 -13.17
C VAL A 37 -16.82 7.70 -14.01
N ASN A 38 -16.47 8.86 -14.56
CA ASN A 38 -17.32 9.64 -15.45
C ASN A 38 -16.65 9.76 -16.82
N LYS A 39 -17.35 9.36 -17.88
CA LYS A 39 -16.94 9.53 -19.27
C LYS A 39 -17.90 10.48 -19.97
N THR A 40 -17.37 11.29 -20.87
CA THR A 40 -18.17 12.22 -21.68
C THR A 40 -17.86 11.99 -23.15
N ASP A 41 -18.90 11.91 -23.97
CA ASP A 41 -18.83 11.79 -25.42
C ASP A 41 -18.55 13.15 -26.08
N MET A 42 -18.23 13.15 -27.38
CA MET A 42 -18.02 14.36 -28.20
C MET A 42 -19.26 15.27 -28.22
N GLU A 43 -20.46 14.69 -28.11
CA GLU A 43 -21.74 15.42 -28.03
C GLU A 43 -22.09 15.88 -26.60
N GLY A 44 -21.18 15.73 -25.62
CA GLY A 44 -21.39 16.18 -24.24
C GLY A 44 -22.26 15.26 -23.38
N ARG A 45 -22.69 14.11 -23.92
CA ARG A 45 -23.43 13.07 -23.20
C ARG A 45 -22.53 12.37 -22.20
N LYS A 46 -23.05 12.09 -21.00
CA LYS A 46 -22.28 11.53 -19.90
C LYS A 46 -22.68 10.09 -19.58
N CYS A 47 -21.70 9.31 -19.20
CA CYS A 47 -21.84 8.00 -18.59
C CYS A 47 -21.06 7.98 -17.27
N SER A 48 -21.71 7.53 -16.22
CA SER A 48 -21.16 7.42 -14.87
C SER A 48 -21.32 6.00 -14.35
N GLY A 49 -20.40 5.55 -13.51
CA GLY A 49 -20.49 4.24 -12.88
C GLY A 49 -19.51 4.09 -11.74
N SER A 50 -19.86 3.25 -10.78
CA SER A 50 -18.99 2.90 -9.67
C SER A 50 -18.38 1.54 -9.93
N ILE A 51 -17.04 1.48 -10.00
CA ILE A 51 -16.30 0.24 -10.24
C ILE A 51 -15.55 -0.18 -8.97
N PRO A 52 -15.71 -1.42 -8.48
CA PRO A 52 -14.92 -1.91 -7.38
C PRO A 52 -13.49 -2.18 -7.84
N ILE A 53 -12.52 -1.68 -7.09
CA ILE A 53 -11.10 -1.96 -7.33
C ILE A 53 -10.52 -2.86 -6.24
N SER A 54 -9.56 -3.70 -6.64
CA SER A 54 -8.73 -4.48 -5.74
C SER A 54 -7.40 -3.77 -5.48
N VAL A 55 -7.02 -3.69 -4.21
CA VAL A 55 -5.80 -3.00 -3.76
C VAL A 55 -4.93 -3.93 -2.94
N CYS A 56 -3.62 -3.68 -2.96
CA CYS A 56 -2.69 -4.34 -2.05
C CYS A 56 -2.66 -3.60 -0.73
N MET A 57 -2.86 -4.33 0.37
CA MET A 57 -2.75 -3.77 1.70
C MET A 57 -2.10 -4.77 2.63
N GLY A 58 -1.23 -4.26 3.50
CA GLY A 58 -0.47 -5.14 4.36
C GLY A 58 0.79 -4.54 4.95
N LEU A 59 1.51 -5.39 5.65
CA LEU A 59 2.81 -5.09 6.27
C LEU A 59 3.89 -5.92 5.59
N CYS A 60 5.01 -5.27 5.28
CA CYS A 60 6.20 -5.89 4.75
C CYS A 60 7.36 -5.69 5.72
N LYS A 61 8.28 -6.66 5.75
CA LYS A 61 9.44 -6.61 6.63
C LYS A 61 10.43 -5.59 6.09
N THR A 62 10.75 -4.59 6.90
CA THR A 62 11.82 -3.64 6.64
C THR A 62 12.94 -3.84 7.65
N SER A 63 14.16 -3.45 7.29
CA SER A 63 15.28 -3.46 8.23
C SER A 63 16.18 -2.25 8.03
N GLU A 64 16.76 -1.78 9.13
CA GLU A 64 17.75 -0.71 9.13
C GLU A 64 18.99 -1.24 9.85
N LYS A 65 20.15 -1.00 9.24
CA LYS A 65 21.45 -1.40 9.77
C LYS A 65 22.35 -0.18 9.85
N GLY A 66 22.84 0.13 11.06
CA GLY A 66 23.91 1.11 11.23
C GLY A 66 25.23 0.61 10.66
N THR A 67 25.92 1.46 9.90
CA THR A 67 27.23 1.20 9.31
C THR A 67 28.24 2.23 9.83
N TYR A 68 29.51 1.82 9.96
CA TYR A 68 30.60 2.73 10.38
C TYR A 68 31.19 3.54 9.22
N ILE A 69 30.75 3.28 8.00
CA ILE A 69 31.25 3.88 6.76
C ILE A 69 30.11 4.70 6.18
N PHE A 70 30.39 5.91 5.72
CA PHE A 70 29.40 6.80 5.13
C PHE A 70 28.77 6.17 3.87
N PRO A 71 27.43 6.19 3.72
CA PRO A 71 26.42 6.71 4.65
C PRO A 71 26.26 5.81 5.89
N ASN A 72 26.15 6.41 7.08
CA ASN A 72 26.18 5.72 8.38
C ASN A 72 25.00 4.76 8.66
N HIS A 73 24.13 4.55 7.67
CA HIS A 73 22.99 3.64 7.75
C HIS A 73 22.72 3.03 6.37
N GLU A 74 22.28 1.77 6.38
CA GLU A 74 21.79 1.03 5.24
C GLU A 74 20.35 0.60 5.55
N ASN A 75 19.41 1.02 4.69
CA ASN A 75 17.98 0.77 4.86
C ASN A 75 17.50 -0.22 3.81
N ASP A 76 16.93 -1.34 4.25
CA ASP A 76 16.18 -2.27 3.41
C ASP A 76 14.68 -1.98 3.57
N ASN A 77 14.20 -1.11 2.70
CA ASN A 77 12.82 -0.68 2.67
C ASN A 77 12.05 -1.51 1.65
N THR A 78 11.08 -2.30 2.11
CA THR A 78 10.12 -2.99 1.26
C THR A 78 8.72 -2.46 1.53
N ALA A 79 7.86 -2.45 0.52
CA ALA A 79 6.43 -2.20 0.74
C ALA A 79 5.56 -3.10 -0.13
N CYS A 80 4.29 -3.17 0.26
CA CYS A 80 3.30 -4.04 -0.33
C CYS A 80 2.78 -3.41 -1.64
N VAL A 81 3.09 -4.04 -2.77
CA VAL A 81 2.75 -3.54 -4.11
C VAL A 81 2.06 -4.61 -4.96
N PRO A 82 1.28 -4.20 -5.97
CA PRO A 82 0.76 -5.13 -6.97
C PRO A 82 1.90 -5.82 -7.72
N THR A 83 1.95 -7.14 -7.65
CA THR A 83 2.90 -7.98 -8.40
C THR A 83 2.30 -8.46 -9.72
N ALA A 84 0.98 -8.63 -9.76
CA ALA A 84 0.25 -8.96 -10.96
C ALA A 84 -1.04 -8.14 -11.06
N VAL A 85 -1.34 -7.71 -12.27
CA VAL A 85 -2.57 -7.00 -12.63
C VAL A 85 -3.25 -7.70 -13.80
N ALA A 86 -4.58 -7.70 -13.81
CA ALA A 86 -5.40 -8.16 -14.92
C ALA A 86 -6.23 -7.00 -15.46
N LEU A 87 -6.32 -6.88 -16.78
CA LEU A 87 -7.19 -5.91 -17.42
C LEU A 87 -8.62 -6.45 -17.38
N VAL A 88 -9.52 -5.71 -16.74
CA VAL A 88 -10.93 -6.07 -16.60
C VAL A 88 -11.78 -4.99 -17.28
N THR A 89 -12.79 -5.42 -18.03
CA THR A 89 -13.76 -4.51 -18.65
C THR A 89 -15.09 -4.59 -17.90
N ALA A 90 -15.61 -3.44 -17.49
CA ALA A 90 -16.92 -3.32 -16.83
C ALA A 90 -17.83 -2.34 -17.58
N PRO A 91 -19.15 -2.60 -17.63
CA PRO A 91 -20.13 -1.65 -18.14
C PRO A 91 -20.41 -0.55 -17.11
N LEU A 92 -20.64 0.68 -17.58
CA LEU A 92 -21.13 1.77 -16.75
C LEU A 92 -22.65 1.68 -16.63
N THR A 93 -23.17 1.91 -15.43
CA THR A 93 -24.58 1.68 -15.08
C THR A 93 -25.46 2.88 -15.39
N ASP A 94 -24.93 4.11 -15.32
CA ASP A 94 -25.69 5.34 -15.46
C ASP A 94 -25.26 6.10 -16.73
N CYS A 95 -25.87 5.74 -17.85
CA CYS A 95 -25.57 6.33 -19.15
C CYS A 95 -26.79 7.05 -19.72
N HIS A 96 -26.55 8.19 -20.37
CA HIS A 96 -27.57 8.82 -21.22
C HIS A 96 -28.05 7.81 -22.29
N PRO A 97 -29.36 7.74 -22.60
CA PRO A 97 -29.92 6.71 -23.50
C PRO A 97 -29.29 6.74 -24.90
N GLU A 98 -28.94 7.94 -25.39
CA GLU A 98 -28.30 8.18 -26.69
C GLU A 98 -26.76 8.21 -26.61
N ALA A 99 -26.14 7.90 -25.47
CA ALA A 99 -24.69 7.89 -25.34
C ALA A 99 -24.04 6.86 -26.28
N ASP A 100 -22.92 7.25 -26.90
CA ASP A 100 -22.13 6.38 -27.77
C ASP A 100 -21.70 5.09 -27.04
N VAL A 101 -21.63 3.97 -27.78
CA VAL A 101 -21.35 2.64 -27.23
C VAL A 101 -19.92 2.55 -26.67
N SER A 102 -18.98 3.34 -27.20
CA SER A 102 -17.59 3.38 -26.76
C SER A 102 -17.42 3.91 -25.34
N ILE A 103 -18.30 4.82 -24.88
CA ILE A 103 -18.25 5.37 -23.53
C ILE A 103 -19.01 4.53 -22.50
N ARG A 104 -19.78 3.52 -22.93
CA ARG A 104 -20.56 2.65 -22.04
C ARG A 104 -19.73 1.60 -21.30
N THR A 105 -18.49 1.37 -21.71
CA THR A 105 -17.58 0.41 -21.08
C THR A 105 -16.29 1.08 -20.64
N ILE A 106 -15.67 0.53 -19.61
CA ILE A 106 -14.35 0.94 -19.15
C ILE A 106 -13.48 -0.29 -18.92
N SER A 107 -12.25 -0.20 -19.41
CA SER A 107 -11.19 -1.17 -19.09
C SER A 107 -10.27 -0.56 -18.04
N TYR A 108 -10.02 -1.30 -16.98
CA TYR A 108 -9.15 -0.88 -15.87
C TYR A 108 -8.34 -2.07 -15.36
N ASN A 109 -7.19 -1.78 -14.75
CA ASN A 109 -6.34 -2.80 -14.17
C ASN A 109 -6.86 -3.16 -12.77
N GLN A 110 -7.21 -4.43 -12.57
CA GLN A 110 -7.42 -4.99 -11.25
C GLN A 110 -6.17 -5.71 -10.77
N THR A 111 -5.82 -5.49 -9.51
CA THR A 111 -4.75 -6.22 -8.86
C THR A 111 -5.18 -7.66 -8.57
N THR A 112 -4.40 -8.63 -9.03
CA THR A 112 -4.67 -10.07 -8.81
C THR A 112 -3.71 -10.69 -7.81
N ALA A 113 -2.51 -10.14 -7.66
CA ALA A 113 -1.53 -10.60 -6.67
C ALA A 113 -0.75 -9.43 -6.07
N CYS A 114 -0.41 -9.57 -4.80
CA CYS A 114 0.38 -8.61 -4.03
C CYS A 114 1.66 -9.27 -3.53
N GLY A 115 2.71 -8.46 -3.41
CA GLY A 115 4.01 -8.90 -2.90
C GLY A 115 4.76 -7.75 -2.25
N CYS A 116 5.69 -8.10 -1.37
CA CYS A 116 6.62 -7.15 -0.80
C CYS A 116 7.79 -6.96 -1.75
N ASN A 117 7.88 -5.78 -2.37
CA ASN A 117 9.00 -5.43 -3.22
C ASN A 117 9.87 -4.36 -2.56
N PRO A 118 11.20 -4.40 -2.78
CA PRO A 118 12.09 -3.35 -2.33
C PRO A 118 11.75 -2.03 -3.03
N PHE A 119 11.71 -0.97 -2.26
CA PHE A 119 11.58 0.40 -2.73
C PHE A 119 12.96 1.00 -2.81
N ASP A 120 13.55 0.99 -4.00
CA ASP A 120 14.66 1.88 -4.28
C ASP A 120 14.11 3.25 -4.67
N HIS A 121 14.55 4.30 -3.97
CA HIS A 121 14.20 5.70 -4.23
C HIS A 121 14.54 6.12 -5.67
N ALA A 122 15.45 5.41 -6.35
CA ALA A 122 15.75 5.59 -7.77
C ALA A 122 14.59 5.20 -8.71
N THR A 123 13.65 4.37 -8.27
CA THR A 123 12.57 3.83 -9.13
C THR A 123 11.39 4.79 -9.25
N LEU A 124 11.20 5.68 -8.26
CA LEU A 124 10.09 6.64 -8.24
C LEU A 124 10.35 7.90 -9.09
N THR A 125 11.57 8.10 -9.59
CA THR A 125 11.91 9.22 -10.47
C THR A 125 11.66 8.94 -11.96
N GLY A 126 11.14 7.76 -12.30
CA GLY A 126 10.62 7.50 -13.65
C GLY A 126 11.63 7.64 -14.79
N ASN A 127 12.92 7.42 -14.53
CA ASN A 127 13.90 7.23 -15.59
C ASN A 127 13.84 5.77 -16.08
N VAL A 128 12.92 5.52 -17.00
CA VAL A 128 13.03 4.49 -18.03
C VAL A 128 13.64 5.09 -19.28
#